data_AF-A0A930W4V0-F1
#
_entry.id   AF-A0A930W4V0-F1
#
_cell.length_a   1.000
_cell.length_b   1.000
_cell.length_c   1.000
_cell.angle_alpha   90.00
_cell.angle_beta   90.00
_cell.angle_gamma   90.00
#
_symmetry.space_group_name_H-M   'P 1'
#
loop_
_entity.id
_entity.type
_entity.pdbx_description
1 polymer ?
#
loop_
_entity_poly.entity_id
_entity_poly.type
_entity_poly.pdbx_seq_one_letter_code
_entity_poly.pdbx_strand_id
1 'polypeptide(L)'
;CFAINNYENGQLRPALLATSESGRSLEIQITAPGAHLYTGNWLDEARAKDGAIYKPQAGFAFESEFYPDCAHHAEWPQPTCTPEQPYSSQIVYRFF
;
A
#
# COMPACT_ATOMS: atom_id res chain seq x y z
N CYS A 1 9.06 -2.91 -1.92
CA CYS A 1 8.26 -1.82 -2.50
C CYS A 1 8.26 -1.92 -4.02
N PHE A 2 7.13 -1.67 -4.64
CA PHE A 2 6.94 -1.54 -6.09
C PHE A 2 6.82 -0.07 -6.47
N ALA A 3 7.45 0.33 -7.58
CA ALA A 3 7.13 1.59 -8.25
C ALA A 3 5.83 1.41 -9.04
N ILE A 4 4.85 2.27 -8.80
CA ILE A 4 3.54 2.18 -9.47
C ILE A 4 3.55 3.11 -10.67
N ASN A 5 3.32 2.51 -11.85
CA ASN A 5 3.36 3.17 -13.15
C ASN A 5 2.53 4.47 -13.19
N ASN A 6 2.91 5.38 -14.10
CA ASN A 6 2.22 6.65 -14.37
C ASN A 6 2.10 7.54 -13.14
N TYR A 7 3.19 7.66 -12.36
CA TYR A 7 3.21 8.56 -11.20
C TYR A 7 3.22 10.03 -11.66
N GLU A 8 2.15 10.74 -11.31
CA GLU A 8 2.09 12.19 -11.29
C GLU A 8 1.64 12.62 -9.89
N ASN A 9 2.29 13.64 -9.33
CA ASN A 9 2.03 14.05 -7.95
C ASN A 9 0.55 14.44 -7.75
N GLY A 10 -0.11 13.80 -6.78
CA GLY A 10 -1.53 14.02 -6.48
C GLY A 10 -2.53 13.33 -7.42
N GLN A 11 -2.08 12.64 -8.47
CA GLN A 11 -2.96 11.91 -9.38
C GLN A 11 -3.32 10.53 -8.81
N LEU A 12 -4.61 10.31 -8.58
CA LEU A 12 -5.13 9.01 -8.15
C LEU A 12 -5.08 8.01 -9.32
N ARG A 13 -4.51 6.83 -9.11
CA ARG A 13 -4.37 5.80 -10.15
C ARG A 13 -4.42 4.36 -9.60
N PRO A 14 -4.82 3.36 -10.41
CA PRO A 14 -4.83 1.96 -9.98
C PRO A 14 -3.45 1.44 -9.59
N ALA A 15 -3.38 0.67 -8.51
CA ALA A 15 -2.14 0.13 -7.96
C ALA A 15 -2.21 -1.37 -7.65
N LEU A 16 -3.36 -1.89 -7.23
CA LEU A 16 -3.57 -3.32 -6.97
C LEU A 16 -4.99 -3.72 -7.36
N LEU A 17 -5.13 -4.90 -7.97
CA LEU A 17 -6.38 -5.65 -8.03
C LEU A 17 -6.14 -7.02 -7.38
N ALA A 18 -6.87 -7.31 -6.30
CA ALA A 18 -6.84 -8.59 -5.61
C ALA A 18 -8.21 -9.27 -5.71
N THR A 19 -8.21 -10.58 -5.99
CA THR A 19 -9.41 -11.41 -6.07
C THR A 19 -9.27 -12.59 -5.12
N SER A 20 -10.41 -13.12 -4.66
CA SER A 20 -10.45 -14.29 -3.77
C SER A 20 -11.35 -15.38 -4.34
N GLU A 21 -11.13 -16.62 -3.91
CA GLU A 21 -11.99 -17.77 -4.27
C GLU A 21 -13.44 -17.58 -3.80
N SER A 22 -13.68 -16.71 -2.82
CA SER A 22 -15.02 -16.35 -2.36
C SER A 22 -15.79 -15.43 -3.31
N GLY A 23 -15.18 -14.99 -4.41
CA GLY A 23 -15.75 -14.05 -5.38
C GLY A 23 -15.57 -12.57 -5.01
N ARG A 24 -15.11 -12.26 -3.79
CA ARG A 24 -14.80 -10.88 -3.38
C ARG A 24 -13.59 -10.35 -4.14
N SER A 25 -13.65 -9.09 -4.54
CA SER A 25 -12.52 -8.38 -5.16
C SER A 25 -12.22 -7.06 -4.45
N LEU A 26 -10.95 -6.66 -4.46
CA LEU A 26 -10.45 -5.39 -3.93
C LEU A 26 -9.58 -4.71 -4.99
N GLU A 27 -10.00 -3.54 -5.45
CA GLU A 27 -9.16 -2.61 -6.19
C GLU A 27 -8.61 -1.54 -5.24
N ILE A 28 -7.32 -1.25 -5.33
CA ILE A 28 -6.66 -0.17 -4.60
C ILE A 28 -6.12 0.84 -5.60
N GLN A 29 -6.47 2.11 -5.39
CA GLN A 29 -5.90 3.25 -6.11
C GLN A 29 -5.12 4.12 -5.14
N ILE A 30 -4.00 4.70 -5.60
CA ILE A 30 -3.11 5.51 -4.77
C ILE A 30 -2.67 6.78 -5.49
N THR A 31 -2.30 7.81 -4.74
CA THR A 31 -1.57 8.97 -5.26
C THR A 31 -0.06 8.87 -5.06
N ALA A 32 0.42 8.11 -4.05
CA ALA A 32 1.84 7.96 -3.76
C ALA A 32 2.61 7.30 -4.92
N PRO A 33 3.94 7.46 -5.04
CA PRO A 33 4.71 6.92 -6.16
C PRO A 33 4.85 5.39 -6.12
N GLY A 34 4.78 4.78 -4.93
CA GLY A 34 4.98 3.36 -4.73
C GLY A 34 4.01 2.71 -3.76
N ALA A 35 4.17 1.40 -3.60
CA ALA A 35 3.51 0.65 -2.55
C ALA A 35 4.32 -0.56 -2.09
N HIS A 36 4.23 -0.89 -0.81
CA HIS A 36 4.69 -2.17 -0.28
C HIS A 36 3.60 -3.23 -0.37
N LEU A 37 3.94 -4.42 -0.85
CA LEU A 37 3.11 -5.61 -0.66
C LEU A 37 3.84 -6.53 0.32
N TYR A 38 3.31 -6.64 1.53
CA TYR A 38 3.78 -7.59 2.52
C TYR A 38 2.81 -8.75 2.62
N THR A 39 3.26 -9.95 2.28
CA THR A 39 2.44 -11.17 2.24
C THR A 39 2.27 -11.86 3.60
N GLY A 40 2.43 -11.13 4.71
CA GLY A 40 2.17 -11.68 6.04
C GLY A 40 3.13 -12.80 6.48
N ASN A 41 4.37 -12.81 5.98
CA ASN A 41 5.31 -13.93 6.15
C ASN A 41 5.63 -14.30 7.61
N TRP A 42 5.55 -13.33 8.52
CA TRP A 42 5.93 -13.48 9.93
C TRP A 42 4.74 -13.37 10.90
N LEU A 43 3.52 -13.56 10.41
CA LEU A 43 2.34 -13.60 11.29
C LEU A 43 2.36 -14.86 12.16
N ASP A 44 2.19 -14.69 13.47
CA ASP A 44 2.08 -15.78 14.45
C ASP A 44 1.17 -15.35 15.62
N GLU A 45 -0.08 -15.01 15.30
CA GLU A 45 -1.06 -14.56 16.30
C GLU A 45 -2.07 -15.66 16.61
N ALA A 46 -1.97 -16.21 17.82
CA ALA A 46 -2.80 -17.33 18.30
C ALA A 46 -4.14 -16.89 18.89
N ARG A 47 -4.35 -15.58 19.13
CA ARG A 47 -5.58 -15.02 19.73
C ARG A 47 -6.11 -13.85 18.90
N ALA A 48 -6.35 -14.10 17.61
CA ALA A 48 -6.92 -13.10 16.72
C ALA A 48 -8.45 -12.96 16.89
N LYS A 49 -9.05 -12.06 16.11
CA LYS A 49 -10.49 -11.77 16.15
C LYS A 49 -11.33 -13.03 15.94
N ASP A 50 -12.46 -13.10 16.63
CA ASP A 50 -13.46 -14.18 16.51
C ASP A 50 -12.88 -15.60 16.70
N GLY A 51 -11.82 -15.72 17.51
CA GLY A 51 -11.15 -17.00 17.79
C GLY A 51 -10.28 -17.51 16.64
N ALA A 52 -9.99 -16.67 15.64
CA ALA A 52 -9.09 -17.01 14.56
C ALA A 52 -7.62 -17.13 15.03
N ILE A 53 -6.82 -17.81 14.21
CA ILE A 53 -5.36 -17.90 14.35
C ILE A 53 -4.75 -17.36 13.06
N TYR A 54 -3.98 -16.28 13.13
CA TYR A 54 -3.26 -15.73 11.99
C TYR A 54 -1.89 -16.39 11.87
N LYS A 55 -1.81 -17.41 11.01
CA LYS A 55 -0.58 -18.10 10.61
C LYS A 55 0.22 -17.24 9.61
N PRO A 56 1.49 -17.59 9.32
CA PRO A 56 2.21 -17.02 8.20
C PRO A 56 1.35 -17.05 6.93
N GLN A 57 1.30 -15.92 6.23
CA GLN A 57 0.52 -15.72 5.00
C GLN A 57 -1.01 -15.76 5.16
N ALA A 58 -1.53 -15.64 6.39
CA ALA A 58 -2.99 -15.54 6.63
C ALA A 58 -3.63 -14.27 6.05
N GLY A 59 -2.83 -13.30 5.59
CA GLY A 59 -3.29 -12.09 4.92
C GLY A 59 -2.12 -11.33 4.29
N PHE A 60 -2.43 -10.24 3.60
CA PHE A 60 -1.43 -9.32 3.07
C PHE A 60 -1.72 -7.88 3.49
N ALA A 61 -0.68 -7.06 3.53
CA ALA A 61 -0.77 -5.61 3.62
C ALA A 61 -0.36 -5.00 2.27
N PHE A 62 -1.13 -4.02 1.81
CA PHE A 62 -0.76 -3.18 0.68
C PHE A 62 -0.65 -1.74 1.16
N GLU A 63 0.57 -1.26 1.26
CA GLU A 63 0.95 -0.05 1.98
C GLU A 63 1.36 1.00 0.94
N SER A 64 0.49 1.98 0.66
CA SER A 64 0.84 3.08 -0.24
C SER A 64 1.92 3.96 0.40
N GLU A 65 3.03 4.16 -0.29
CA GLU A 65 4.20 4.83 0.28
C GLU A 65 5.05 5.57 -0.76
N PHE A 66 5.96 6.39 -0.27
CA PHE A 66 7.17 6.74 -1.01
C PHE A 66 8.13 5.55 -0.97
N TYR A 67 9.11 5.52 -1.89
CA TYR A 67 10.06 4.41 -1.91
C TYR A 67 10.82 4.33 -0.58
N PRO A 68 10.98 3.14 0.01
CA PRO A 68 11.86 2.95 1.15
C PRO A 68 13.23 3.53 0.84
N ASP A 69 13.83 4.20 1.82
CA ASP A 69 15.14 4.86 1.70
C ASP A 69 15.19 6.10 0.79
N CYS A 70 14.05 6.64 0.34
CA CYS A 70 14.01 7.83 -0.53
C CYS A 70 14.78 9.05 -0.02
N ALA A 71 14.91 9.22 1.31
CA ALA A 71 15.69 10.30 1.92
C ALA A 71 17.19 10.26 1.56
N HIS A 72 17.74 9.08 1.24
CA HIS A 72 19.13 8.92 0.80
C HIS A 72 19.29 8.89 -0.73
N HIS A 73 18.18 9.00 -1.47
CA HIS A 73 18.11 8.88 -2.92
C HIS A 73 17.40 10.09 -3.53
N ALA A 74 18.12 11.21 -3.63
CA ALA A 74 17.57 12.51 -4.06
C ALA A 74 17.00 12.51 -5.49
N GLU A 75 17.35 11.52 -6.31
CA GLU A 75 16.84 11.32 -7.66
C GLU A 75 15.42 10.73 -7.72
N TRP A 76 14.90 10.21 -6.60
CA TRP A 76 13.55 9.67 -6.50
C TRP A 76 12.54 10.73 -6.06
N PRO A 77 11.22 10.49 -6.28
CA PRO A 77 10.19 11.30 -5.65
C PRO A 77 10.43 11.42 -4.14
N GLN A 78 10.40 12.65 -3.63
CA GLN A 78 10.71 12.95 -2.24
C GLN A 78 9.43 13.20 -1.43
N PRO A 79 9.32 12.66 -0.20
CA PRO A 79 8.20 12.95 0.71
C PRO A 79 8.38 14.29 1.45
N THR A 80 9.01 15.28 0.81
CA THR A 80 9.29 16.58 1.44
C THR A 80 7.99 17.36 1.63
N CYS A 81 7.71 17.75 2.87
CA CYS A 81 6.57 18.58 3.24
C CYS A 81 7.09 19.86 3.89
N THR A 82 6.68 21.02 3.39
CA THR A 82 6.96 22.33 3.98
C THR A 82 5.65 23.07 4.26
N PRO A 83 5.63 24.17 5.01
CA PRO A 83 4.42 24.99 5.16
C PRO A 83 3.81 25.44 3.82
N GLU A 84 4.64 25.68 2.80
CA GLU A 84 4.25 26.09 1.45
C GLU A 84 3.86 24.90 0.56
N GLN A 85 4.32 23.70 0.91
CA GLN A 85 4.03 22.44 0.21
C GLN A 85 3.54 21.40 1.22
N PRO A 86 2.28 21.52 1.70
CA PRO A 86 1.73 20.57 2.65
C PRO A 86 1.58 19.19 2.01
N TYR A 87 1.82 18.16 2.80
CA TYR A 87 1.65 16.77 2.40
C TYR A 87 0.18 16.47 2.09
N SER A 88 -0.06 15.83 0.96
CA SER A 88 -1.37 15.32 0.57
C SER A 88 -1.20 13.95 -0.07
N SER A 89 -2.00 12.97 0.37
CA SER A 89 -2.00 11.62 -0.17
C SER A 89 -3.37 11.00 -0.02
N GLN A 90 -3.76 10.17 -1.00
CA GLN A 90 -5.03 9.48 -1.02
C GLN A 90 -4.83 8.00 -1.37
N ILE A 91 -5.55 7.15 -0.63
CA ILE A 91 -5.72 5.73 -0.92
C ILE A 91 -7.21 5.46 -1.03
N VAL A 92 -7.64 4.82 -2.12
CA VAL A 92 -9.03 4.42 -2.34
C VAL A 92 -9.11 2.90 -2.41
N TYR A 93 -9.92 2.32 -1.53
CA TYR A 93 -10.22 0.88 -1.51
C TYR A 93 -11.63 0.67 -2.09
N ARG A 94 -11.74 -0.03 -3.21
CA ARG A 94 -13.02 -0.36 -3.85
C ARG A 94 -13.25 -1.86 -3.74
N PHE A 95 -14.36 -2.23 -3.10
CA PHE A 95 -14.78 -3.62 -2.96
C PHE A 95 -15.87 -3.95 -3.97
N PHE A 96 -15.81 -5.16 -4.54
CA PHE A 96 -16.80 -5.72 -5.46
C PHE A 96 -17.24 -7.10 -4.98
#